data_AF-A0AAD4MDX1-F1
#
_entry.id   AF-A0AAD4MDX1-F1
#
_cell.length_a   1.000
_cell.length_b   1.000
_cell.length_c   1.000
_cell.angle_alpha   90.00
_cell.angle_beta   90.00
_cell.angle_gamma   90.00
#
_symmetry.space_group_name_H-M   'P 1'
#
loop_
_entity.id
_entity.type
_entity.pdbx_description
1 polymer ?
#
loop_
_entity_poly.entity_id
_entity_poly.type
_entity_poly.pdbx_seq_one_letter_code
_entity_poly.pdbx_strand_id
1 'polypeptide(L)' 'MATALTAIERGVADIVAPTLVLAGELDRVVPASVTLSMAGRIRGADAVLLPGIGHVTAMQAPQMLAQHIVRFLKN' A
#
# COMPACT_ATOMS: atom_id res chain seq x y z
N MET A 1 -16.92 14.79 -5.28
CA MET A 1 -16.50 13.38 -5.28
C MET A 1 -15.01 13.37 -5.60
N ALA A 2 -14.14 13.35 -4.58
CA ALA A 2 -12.69 13.36 -4.79
C ALA A 2 -12.26 11.92 -5.12
N THR A 3 -11.60 11.73 -6.26
CA THR A 3 -11.01 10.44 -6.63
C THR A 3 -9.79 10.18 -5.74
N ALA A 4 -9.46 8.90 -5.52
CA ALA A 4 -8.33 8.50 -4.67
C ALA A 4 -7.02 9.21 -5.04
N LEU A 5 -6.81 9.51 -6.32
CA LEU A 5 -5.63 10.19 -6.85
C LEU A 5 -5.45 11.61 -6.27
N THR A 6 -6.52 12.40 -6.18
CA THR A 6 -6.45 13.79 -5.69
C THR A 6 -6.17 13.86 -4.18
N ALA A 7 -6.63 12.87 -3.41
CA ALA A 7 -6.36 12.79 -1.96
C ALA A 7 -4.90 12.39 -1.68
N ILE A 8 -4.36 11.46 -2.46
CA ILE A 8 -2.93 11.10 -2.44
C ILE A 8 -2.11 12.37 -2.70
N GLU A 9 -2.50 13.19 -3.67
CA GLU A 9 -1.65 14.29 -4.13
C GLU A 9 -1.22 15.31 -3.08
N ARG A 10 -2.03 15.56 -2.05
CA ARG A 10 -1.80 16.66 -1.12
C ARG A 10 -1.21 16.24 0.23
N GLY A 11 -1.29 14.96 0.61
CA GLY A 11 -0.93 14.53 1.97
C GLY A 11 0.27 13.59 2.08
N VAL A 12 0.58 12.77 1.07
CA VAL A 12 1.62 11.74 1.23
C VAL A 12 3.05 12.29 1.32
N ALA A 13 3.32 13.47 0.77
CA ALA A 13 4.66 14.07 0.85
C ALA A 13 5.02 14.54 2.26
N ASP A 14 4.02 14.82 3.10
CA ASP A 14 4.20 15.29 4.49
C ASP A 14 4.37 14.14 5.48
N ILE A 15 4.21 12.89 5.04
CA ILE A 15 4.42 11.71 5.88
C ILE A 15 5.91 11.55 6.15
N VAL A 16 6.27 11.62 7.43
CA VAL A 16 7.65 11.45 7.93
C VAL A 16 7.87 10.16 8.70
N ALA A 17 6.80 9.46 9.08
CA ALA A 17 6.90 8.17 9.75
C ALA A 17 7.36 7.09 8.75
N PRO A 18 8.11 6.06 9.20
CA PRO A 18 8.32 4.85 8.42
C PRO A 18 6.98 4.36 7.89
N THR A 19 6.91 4.00 6.61
CA THR A 19 5.65 3.65 5.97
C THR A 19 5.83 2.41 5.10
N LEU A 20 4.89 1.48 5.22
CA LEU A 20 4.75 0.34 4.33
C LEU A 20 3.47 0.49 3.50
N VAL A 21 3.59 0.44 2.18
CA VAL A 21 2.48 0.48 1.23
C VAL A 21 2.29 -0.92 0.63
N LEU A 22 1.08 -1.47 0.77
CA LEU A 22 0.73 -2.82 0.30
C LEU A 22 -0.42 -2.75 -0.70
N ALA A 23 -0.29 -3.45 -1.82
CA ALA A 23 -1.33 -3.54 -2.84
C ALA A 23 -1.53 -4.98 -3.32
N GLY A 24 -2.77 -5.38 -3.58
CA GLY A 24 -3.07 -6.64 -4.24
C GLY A 24 -2.93 -6.51 -5.76
N GLU A 25 -2.24 -7.46 -6.41
CA GLU A 25 -2.07 -7.49 -7.88
C GLU A 25 -3.39 -7.49 -8.65
N LEU A 26 -4.40 -8.18 -8.14
CA LEU A 26 -5.72 -8.35 -8.75
C LEU A 26 -6.76 -7.38 -8.19
N ASP A 27 -6.33 -6.30 -7.54
CA ASP A 27 -7.25 -5.30 -7.00
C ASP A 27 -8.02 -4.59 -8.13
N ARG A 28 -9.34 -4.80 -8.15
CA ARG A 28 -10.28 -4.21 -9.12
C ARG A 28 -11.00 -2.98 -8.58
N VAL A 29 -10.82 -2.64 -7.31
CA VAL A 29 -11.41 -1.46 -6.67
C VAL A 29 -10.43 -0.29 -6.76
N VAL A 30 -9.18 -0.54 -6.40
CA VAL A 30 -8.08 0.43 -6.53
C VAL A 30 -6.93 -0.27 -7.23
N PRO A 31 -6.63 0.04 -8.50
CA PRO A 31 -5.53 -0.61 -9.20
C PRO A 31 -4.23 -0.51 -8.42
N ALA A 32 -3.46 -1.59 -8.37
CA ALA A 32 -2.24 -1.66 -7.57
C ALA A 32 -1.26 -0.51 -7.88
N SER A 33 -1.19 -0.08 -9.14
CA SER A 33 -0.37 1.05 -9.57
C SER A 33 -0.72 2.36 -8.85
N VAL A 34 -2.00 2.60 -8.55
CA VAL A 34 -2.45 3.79 -7.81
C VAL A 34 -1.95 3.73 -6.38
N THR A 35 -2.17 2.61 -5.69
CA THR A 35 -1.71 2.42 -4.31
C THR A 35 -0.18 2.52 -4.22
N LEU A 36 0.54 1.80 -5.10
CA LEU A 36 2.00 1.81 -5.10
C LEU A 36 2.60 3.16 -5.51
N SER A 37 1.88 4.00 -6.26
CA SER A 37 2.35 5.36 -6.57
C SER A 37 2.55 6.24 -5.32
N MET A 38 1.91 5.90 -4.21
CA MET A 38 2.12 6.59 -2.93
C MET A 38 3.54 6.41 -2.41
N ALA A 39 4.14 5.22 -2.56
CA ALA A 39 5.48 4.93 -2.04
C ALA A 39 6.56 5.77 -2.71
N GLY A 40 6.40 6.11 -4.00
CA GLY A 40 7.31 7.03 -4.70
C GLY A 40 7.26 8.48 -4.16
N ARG A 41 6.29 8.81 -3.31
CA ARG A 41 6.05 10.17 -2.78
C ARG A 41 6.28 10.26 -1.28
N ILE A 42 6.19 9.13 -0.56
CA ILE A 42 6.46 9.05 0.87
C ILE A 42 7.95 8.75 1.05
N ARG A 43 8.66 9.65 1.73
CA ARG A 43 10.11 9.51 1.92
C ARG A 43 10.43 8.26 2.73
N GLY A 44 11.21 7.35 2.15
CA GLY A 44 11.64 6.12 2.83
C GLY A 44 10.52 5.09 2.98
N ALA A 45 9.44 5.17 2.19
CA ALA A 45 8.41 4.15 2.20
C ALA A 45 8.85 2.88 1.48
N ASP A 46 8.50 1.75 2.06
CA ASP A 46 8.56 0.45 1.42
C ASP A 46 7.26 0.19 0.65
N ALA A 47 7.36 -0.51 -0.48
CA ALA A 47 6.22 -0.87 -1.31
C ALA A 47 6.23 -2.37 -1.63
N VAL A 48 5.07 -3.02 -1.49
CA VAL A 48 4.91 -4.45 -1.73
C VAL A 48 3.65 -4.71 -2.55
N LEU A 49 3.83 -5.44 -3.66
CA LEU A 49 2.77 -6.02 -4.44
C LEU A 49 2.51 -7.47 -3.99
N LEU A 50 1.27 -7.79 -3.66
CA LEU A 50 0.85 -9.13 -3.24
C LEU A 50 0.32 -9.91 -4.46
N PRO A 51 1.04 -10.93 -4.96
CA PRO A 51 0.70 -11.63 -6.18
C PRO A 51 -0.60 -12.44 -6.01
N GLY A 52 -1.48 -12.37 -7.01
CA GLY A 52 -2.75 -13.09 -7.02
C GLY A 52 -3.81 -12.58 -6.01
N ILE A 53 -3.55 -11.49 -5.28
CA ILE A 53 -4.45 -10.96 -4.24
C ILE A 53 -5.25 -9.78 -4.77
N GLY A 54 -6.54 -9.73 -4.47
CA GLY A 54 -7.44 -8.61 -4.77
C GLY A 54 -7.46 -7.54 -3.67
N HIS A 55 -8.56 -6.79 -3.60
CA HIS A 55 -8.67 -5.60 -2.74
C HIS A 55 -8.57 -5.92 -1.24
N VAL A 56 -9.24 -6.96 -0.78
CA VAL A 56 -9.39 -7.27 0.66
C VAL A 56 -8.29 -8.22 1.11
N THR A 57 -7.04 -7.74 1.08
CA THR A 57 -5.82 -8.52 1.35
C THR A 57 -5.87 -9.25 2.70
N ALA A 58 -6.42 -8.63 3.74
CA ALA A 58 -6.55 -9.21 5.07
C ALA A 58 -7.47 -10.44 5.13
N MET A 59 -8.47 -10.53 4.25
CA MET A 59 -9.37 -11.70 4.18
C MET A 59 -8.81 -12.78 3.25
N GLN A 60 -8.13 -12.37 2.18
CA GLN A 60 -7.68 -13.31 1.14
C GLN A 60 -6.33 -13.96 1.46
N ALA A 61 -5.42 -13.24 2.09
CA ALA A 61 -4.09 -13.73 2.45
C ALA A 61 -3.61 -13.19 3.80
N PRO A 62 -4.32 -13.47 4.90
CA PRO A 62 -4.00 -12.92 6.22
C PRO A 62 -2.57 -13.22 6.67
N GLN A 63 -2.06 -14.42 6.42
CA GLN A 63 -0.69 -14.81 6.83
C GLN A 63 0.38 -14.04 6.03
N MET A 64 0.21 -13.92 4.71
CA MET A 64 1.13 -13.17 3.85
C MET A 64 1.14 -11.69 4.25
N LEU A 65 -0.05 -11.10 4.45
CA LEU A 65 -0.18 -9.72 4.90
C LEU A 65 0.52 -9.51 6.26
N ALA A 66 0.25 -10.38 7.24
CA ALA A 66 0.84 -10.30 8.56
C ALA A 66 2.37 -10.42 8.53
N GLN A 67 2.94 -11.28 7.68
CA GLN A 67 4.39 -11.41 7.52
C GLN A 67 5.05 -10.10 7.08
N HIS A 68 4.45 -9.40 6.11
CA HIS A 68 4.97 -8.10 5.67
C HIS A 68 4.88 -7.04 6.77
N ILE A 69 3.77 -6.99 7.50
CA ILE A 69 3.59 -6.05 8.63
C ILE A 69 4.60 -6.34 9.73
N VAL A 70 4.75 -7.61 10.15
CA VAL A 70 5.68 -7.99 11.22
C VAL A 70 7.13 -7.72 10.82
N ARG A 71 7.51 -7.97 9.56
CA ARG A 71 8.85 -7.63 9.07
C ARG A 71 9.09 -6.13 9.15
N PHE A 72 8.14 -5.32 8.70
CA PHE A 72 8.24 -3.87 8.75
C PHE A 72 8.39 -3.32 10.18
N LEU A 73 7.65 -3.88 11.14
CA LEU A 73 7.69 -3.46 12.55
C LEU A 73 8.97 -3.88 13.30
N LYS A 74 9.78 -4.78 12.72
CA LYS A 74 11.04 -5.26 13.33
C LYS A 74 12.28 -4.52 12.83
N ASN A 75 12.12 -3.66 11.83
CA ASN A 75 13.15 -2.76 11.33
C ASN A 75 13.12 -1.44 12.12
#